data_AF-A0A1E9BN55-F1
#
_entry.id   AF-A0A1E9BN55-F1
#
_cell.length_a   1.000
_cell.length_b   1.000
_cell.length_c   1.000
_cell.angle_alpha   90.00
_cell.angle_beta   90.00
_cell.angle_gamma   90.00
#
_symmetry.space_group_name_H-M   'P 1'
#
loop_
_entity.id
_entity.type
_entity.pdbx_description
1 polymer ?
#
loop_
_entity_poly.entity_id
_entity_poly.type
_entity_poly.pdbx_seq_one_letter_code
_entity_poly.pdbx_strand_id
1 'polypeptide(L)'
;MKNWIQQMLLWRKKTDKGRMALGKVQKEYRENDVCMGELLDALPADGLSIEEAFELAITAKKWADGDRFYRSINDGEPEEL
;
A
#
# COMPACT_ATOMS: atom_id res chain seq x y z
N MET A 1 17.76 13.78 -26.81
CA MET A 1 16.72 12.93 -26.17
C MET A 1 17.21 11.99 -25.04
N LYS A 2 18.51 11.69 -24.87
CA LYS A 2 18.99 10.75 -23.83
C LYS A 2 18.89 11.27 -22.37
N ASN A 3 18.99 12.58 -22.16
CA ASN A 3 19.02 13.21 -20.84
C ASN A 3 17.67 13.14 -20.09
N TRP A 4 16.53 13.19 -20.80
CA TRP A 4 15.22 13.21 -20.16
C TRP A 4 14.83 11.86 -19.56
N ILE A 5 15.19 10.76 -20.24
CA ILE A 5 15.01 9.39 -19.73
C ILE A 5 15.82 9.18 -18.44
N GLN A 6 17.06 9.67 -18.40
CA GLN A 6 17.91 9.59 -17.19
C GLN A 6 17.34 10.42 -16.03
N GLN A 7 16.80 11.61 -16.31
CA GLN A 7 16.13 12.43 -15.30
C GLN A 7 14.86 11.77 -14.77
N MET A 8 14.03 11.16 -15.63
CA MET A 8 12.85 10.40 -15.21
C MET A 8 13.21 9.19 -14.33
N LEU A 9 14.27 8.46 -14.68
CA LEU A 9 14.74 7.31 -13.89
C LEU A 9 15.29 7.74 -12.52
N LEU A 10 16.02 8.85 -12.45
CA LEU A 10 16.50 9.43 -11.19
C LEU A 10 15.33 9.90 -10.31
N TRP A 11 14.32 10.53 -10.92
CA TRP A 11 13.11 10.96 -10.22
C TRP A 11 12.34 9.77 -9.66
N ARG A 12 12.12 8.72 -10.48
CA ARG A 12 11.48 7.46 -10.06
C ARG A 12 12.23 6.79 -8.91
N LYS A 13 13.56 6.68 -8.99
CA LYS A 13 14.36 6.11 -7.89
C LYS A 13 14.27 6.94 -6.60
N LYS A 14 14.12 8.26 -6.71
CA LYS A 14 13.98 9.15 -5.57
C LYS A 14 12.59 9.03 -4.92
N THR A 15 11.54 8.87 -5.71
CA THR A 15 10.17 8.58 -5.21
C THR A 15 10.04 7.15 -4.66
N ASP A 16 10.76 6.18 -5.19
CA ASP A 16 10.78 4.80 -4.65
C ASP A 16 11.53 4.69 -3.32
N LYS A 17 12.47 5.61 -3.06
CA LYS A 17 13.27 5.63 -1.83
C LYS A 17 12.41 6.11 -0.66
N GLY A 18 11.74 5.16 -0.02
CA GLY A 18 10.84 5.43 1.11
C GLY A 18 9.46 4.82 0.92
N ARG A 19 9.08 4.50 -0.33
CA ARG A 19 7.78 3.93 -0.68
C ARG A 19 7.41 2.76 0.22
N MET A 20 6.23 2.85 0.82
CA MET A 20 5.69 1.78 1.65
C MET A 20 5.24 0.60 0.79
N ALA A 21 5.48 -0.62 1.26
CA ALA A 21 5.19 -1.84 0.52
C ALA A 21 4.81 -2.95 1.50
N LEU A 22 4.05 -3.94 1.02
CA LEU A 22 3.50 -5.02 1.87
C LEU A 22 4.58 -5.74 2.69
N GLY A 23 5.74 -6.01 2.11
CA GLY A 23 6.83 -6.67 2.83
C GLY A 23 7.36 -5.89 4.04
N LYS A 24 7.31 -4.55 3.99
CA LYS A 24 7.65 -3.71 5.15
C LYS A 24 6.54 -3.78 6.21
N VAL A 25 5.27 -3.63 5.79
CA VAL A 25 4.11 -3.74 6.70
C VAL A 25 4.11 -5.08 7.44
N GLN A 26 4.34 -6.19 6.72
CA GLN A 26 4.41 -7.54 7.31
C GLN A 26 5.56 -7.70 8.28
N LYS A 27 6.72 -7.07 8.00
CA LYS A 27 7.87 -7.09 8.90
C LYS A 27 7.54 -6.36 10.20
N GLU A 28 7.05 -5.12 10.10
CA GLU A 28 6.66 -4.31 11.26
C GLU A 28 5.56 -5.01 12.07
N TYR A 29 4.59 -5.64 11.41
CA TYR A 29 3.52 -6.39 12.09
C TYR A 29 4.03 -7.58 12.90
N ARG A 30 5.07 -8.28 12.44
CA ARG A 30 5.67 -9.39 13.19
C ARG A 30 6.57 -8.92 14.34
N GLU A 31 7.07 -7.70 14.26
CA GLU A 31 7.99 -7.11 15.24
C GLU A 31 7.24 -6.34 16.35
N ASN A 32 5.93 -6.09 16.19
CA ASN A 32 5.11 -5.33 17.12
C ASN A 32 3.84 -6.10 17.52
N ASP A 33 3.43 -5.99 18.79
CA ASP A 33 2.21 -6.62 19.32
C ASP A 33 1.01 -5.66 19.22
N VAL A 34 0.57 -5.39 17.99
CA VAL A 34 -0.56 -4.50 17.68
C VAL A 34 -1.40 -5.12 16.56
N CYS A 35 -2.68 -4.71 16.41
CA CYS A 35 -3.50 -5.17 15.29
C CYS A 35 -3.08 -4.50 13.97
N MET A 36 -3.41 -5.13 12.83
CA MET A 36 -3.01 -4.61 11.51
C MET A 36 -3.59 -3.22 11.23
N GLY A 37 -4.79 -2.93 11.76
CA GLY A 37 -5.39 -1.59 11.66
C GLY A 37 -4.56 -0.51 12.33
N GLU A 38 -4.16 -0.73 13.59
CA GLU A 38 -3.34 0.20 14.36
C GLU A 38 -1.98 0.42 13.70
N LEU A 39 -1.35 -0.68 13.23
CA LEU A 39 -0.07 -0.57 12.52
C LEU A 39 -0.18 0.29 11.26
N LEU A 40 -1.22 0.08 10.45
CA LEU A 40 -1.43 0.85 9.21
C LEU A 40 -1.68 2.34 9.48
N ASP A 41 -2.32 2.68 10.60
CA ASP A 41 -2.55 4.07 11.01
C ASP A 41 -1.24 4.76 11.44
N ALA A 42 -0.31 4.00 12.02
CA ALA A 42 0.99 4.50 12.45
C ALA A 42 2.04 4.61 11.32
N LEU A 43 1.87 3.85 10.23
CA LEU A 43 2.85 3.81 9.13
C LEU A 43 2.68 4.99 8.16
N PRO A 44 3.78 5.68 7.78
CA PRO A 44 3.69 6.74 6.79
C PRO A 44 3.34 6.17 5.41
N ALA A 45 2.37 6.78 4.73
CA ALA A 45 1.99 6.46 3.35
C ALA A 45 2.90 7.12 2.30
N ASP A 46 4.15 7.45 2.69
CA ASP A 46 5.08 8.18 1.84
C ASP A 46 5.32 7.47 0.51
N GLY A 47 5.28 8.24 -0.58
CA GLY A 47 5.51 7.74 -1.92
C GLY A 47 4.37 6.87 -2.49
N LEU A 48 3.20 6.86 -1.86
CA LEU A 48 1.95 6.25 -2.37
C LEU A 48 0.93 7.33 -2.76
N SER A 49 0.14 7.07 -3.80
CA SER A 49 -1.15 7.74 -3.97
C SER A 49 -2.15 7.25 -2.92
N ILE A 50 -3.29 7.94 -2.80
CA ILE A 50 -4.36 7.52 -1.87
C ILE A 50 -4.87 6.13 -2.26
N GLU A 51 -5.06 5.87 -3.55
CA GLU A 51 -5.50 4.58 -4.08
C GLU A 51 -4.47 3.48 -3.80
N GLU A 52 -3.18 3.77 -4.01
CA GLU A 52 -2.11 2.80 -3.73
C GLU A 52 -2.00 2.49 -2.23
N ALA A 53 -2.18 3.49 -1.37
CA ALA A 53 -2.23 3.30 0.08
C ALA A 53 -3.45 2.47 0.50
N PHE A 54 -4.61 2.72 -0.12
CA PHE A 54 -5.83 1.96 0.12
C PHE A 54 -5.70 0.49 -0.30
N GLU A 55 -5.16 0.22 -1.50
CA GLU A 55 -4.89 -1.13 -1.98
C GLU A 55 -3.90 -1.88 -1.10
N LEU A 56 -2.85 -1.18 -0.62
CA LEU A 56 -1.89 -1.73 0.33
C LEU A 56 -2.57 -2.10 1.65
N ALA A 57 -3.44 -1.24 2.19
CA ALA A 57 -4.17 -1.49 3.42
C ALA A 57 -5.10 -2.71 3.31
N ILE A 58 -5.86 -2.84 2.21
CA ILE A 58 -6.70 -4.02 1.93
C ILE A 58 -5.85 -5.29 1.87
N THR A 59 -4.75 -5.25 1.12
CA THR A 59 -3.87 -6.41 0.94
C THR A 59 -3.25 -6.83 2.27
N ALA A 60 -2.85 -5.88 3.11
CA ALA A 60 -2.29 -6.15 4.43
C ALA A 60 -3.33 -6.79 5.37
N LYS A 61 -4.57 -6.29 5.39
CA LYS A 61 -5.67 -6.81 6.22
C LYS A 61 -6.11 -8.20 5.78
N LYS A 62 -6.24 -8.44 4.48
CA LYS A 62 -6.44 -9.79 3.90
C LYS A 62 -5.38 -10.77 4.38
N TRP A 63 -4.12 -10.34 4.39
CA TRP A 63 -3.01 -11.19 4.79
C TRP A 63 -2.96 -11.47 6.30
N ALA A 64 -3.22 -10.47 7.14
CA ALA A 64 -3.14 -10.60 8.58
C ALA A 64 -4.30 -11.40 9.16
N ASP A 65 -5.53 -11.04 8.76
CA ASP A 65 -6.76 -11.47 9.45
C ASP A 65 -7.65 -12.36 8.56
N GLY A 66 -7.35 -12.45 7.26
CA GLY A 66 -8.20 -13.16 6.29
C GLY A 66 -9.45 -12.38 5.89
N ASP A 67 -9.48 -11.06 6.17
CA ASP A 67 -10.58 -10.17 5.83
C ASP A 67 -10.92 -10.21 4.34
N ARG A 68 -12.21 -10.16 4.00
CA ARG A 68 -12.70 -10.07 2.62
C ARG A 68 -13.32 -8.71 2.38
N PHE A 69 -12.89 -8.05 1.30
CA PHE A 69 -13.35 -6.71 0.94
C PHE A 69 -14.12 -6.77 -0.36
N TYR A 70 -15.18 -5.97 -0.44
CA TYR A 70 -16.03 -5.89 -1.62
C TYR A 70 -16.22 -4.45 -2.01
N ARG A 71 -16.31 -4.20 -3.33
CA ARG A 71 -16.62 -2.91 -3.90
C ARG A 71 -17.92 -3.02 -4.68
N SER A 72 -18.88 -2.15 -4.38
CA SER A 72 -20.04 -1.92 -5.22
C SER A 72 -19.92 -0.53 -5.85
N ILE A 73 -20.20 -0.44 -7.15
CA ILE A 73 -20.21 0.80 -7.92
C ILE A 73 -21.62 0.94 -8.50
N ASN A 74 -22.28 2.07 -8.25
CA ASN A 74 -23.63 2.37 -8.76
C ASN A 74 -24.66 1.27 -8.44
N ASP A 75 -24.68 0.78 -7.20
CA ASP A 75 -25.58 -0.29 -6.73
C ASP A 75 -25.50 -1.60 -7.54
N GLY A 76 -24.40 -1.82 -8.27
CA GLY A 76 -24.12 -3.06 -8.95
C GLY A 76 -23.73 -4.20 -8.00
N GLU A 77 -23.70 -5.42 -8.53
CA GLU A 77 -23.25 -6.62 -7.82
C GLU A 77 -21.86 -6.38 -7.20
N PRO A 78 -21.67 -6.67 -5.89
CA PRO A 78 -20.38 -6.46 -5.25
C PRO A 78 -19.27 -7.31 -5.86
N GLU A 79 -18.17 -6.67 -6.26
CA GLU A 79 -16.95 -7.32 -6.71
C GLU A 79 -16.01 -7.53 -5.52
N GLU A 80 -15.51 -8.74 -5.34
CA GLU A 80 -14.45 -9.00 -4.34
C GLU A 80 -13.16 -8.31 -4.82
N LEU A 81 -12.67 -7.37 -4.01
CA LEU A 81 -11.35 -6.77 -4.14
C LEU A 81 -10.29 -7.77 -3.72
#